data_AF-A0A935VJ29-F1
#
_entry.id   AF-A0A935VJ29-F1
#
_cell.length_a   1.000
_cell.length_b   1.000
_cell.length_c   1.000
_cell.angle_alpha   90.00
_cell.angle_beta   90.00
_cell.angle_gamma   90.00
#
_symmetry.space_group_name_H-M   'P 1'
#
loop_
_entity.id
_entity.type
_entity.pdbx_description
1 polymer ?
#
loop_
_entity_poly.entity_id
_entity_poly.type
_entity_poly.pdbx_seq_one_letter_code
_entity_poly.pdbx_strand_id
1 'polypeptide(L)'
;MIYAEPDKKKSFSYLNKAYSNRAELPKDVAFFVGKAYHINYLFDEAIRFYNQFKQEAPGSMQKKLQVDREIRACGNGKRLLSTITDLEVLNKKQLNEADYFRSYDLSSVGGKLLVKTDNFKTNVDKKKKDKSILYSTKAGDRVYFSSYGENTLNGRDIYYKERIAGGEFGKPVLVSGINTEFDEDYPFIQPDGQTIFFASKGHNSMGGYDIFRSDFNEATQSWSTPKNLEFPINSPMMIICL
;
A
#
# COMPACT_ATOMS: atom_id res chain seq x y z
N MET A 1 -0.28 -18.65 6.72
CA MET A 1 -0.36 -17.99 5.39
C MET A 1 0.98 -18.20 4.69
N ILE A 2 1.01 -18.98 3.60
CA ILE A 2 2.24 -19.46 2.94
C ILE A 2 3.04 -18.33 2.25
N TYR A 3 2.40 -17.17 2.05
CA TYR A 3 2.95 -15.97 1.41
C TYR A 3 3.64 -15.00 2.40
N ALA A 4 3.67 -15.33 3.70
CA ALA A 4 4.43 -14.60 4.72
C ALA A 4 5.78 -15.27 5.05
N GLU A 5 6.13 -16.35 4.35
CA GLU A 5 7.37 -17.10 4.58
C GLU A 5 8.57 -16.32 3.99
N PRO A 6 9.65 -16.06 4.76
CA PRO A 6 10.84 -15.37 4.25
C PRO A 6 11.54 -16.13 3.10
N ASP A 7 11.39 -17.46 3.09
CA ASP A 7 11.97 -18.33 2.08
C ASP A 7 10.97 -18.59 0.94
N LYS A 8 11.11 -17.79 -0.12
CA LYS A 8 10.27 -17.86 -1.32
C LYS A 8 10.37 -19.23 -2.03
N LYS A 9 11.43 -20.03 -1.83
CA LYS A 9 11.54 -21.37 -2.43
C LYS A 9 10.63 -22.39 -1.74
N LYS A 10 10.31 -22.19 -0.47
CA LYS A 10 9.37 -23.08 0.25
C LYS A 10 7.94 -22.93 -0.24
N SER A 11 7.51 -21.73 -0.64
CA SER A 11 6.16 -21.54 -1.20
C SER A 11 5.95 -22.38 -2.46
N PHE A 12 6.93 -22.40 -3.38
CA PHE A 12 6.91 -23.27 -4.57
C PHE A 12 6.84 -24.76 -4.21
N SER A 13 7.56 -25.20 -3.16
CA SER A 13 7.51 -26.58 -2.68
C SER A 13 6.11 -26.98 -2.16
N TYR A 14 5.45 -26.11 -1.39
CA TYR A 14 4.09 -26.38 -0.89
C TYR A 14 3.05 -26.37 -2.02
N LEU A 15 3.21 -25.47 -2.99
CA LEU A 15 2.34 -25.37 -4.16
C LEU A 15 2.45 -26.58 -5.09
N ASN A 16 3.68 -27.06 -5.34
CA ASN A 16 3.91 -28.28 -6.12
C ASN A 16 3.28 -29.51 -5.44
N LYS A 17 3.37 -29.62 -4.10
CA LYS A 17 2.71 -30.70 -3.34
C LYS A 17 1.18 -30.63 -3.42
N ALA A 18 0.59 -29.44 -3.39
CA ALA A 18 -0.86 -29.27 -3.54
C ALA A 18 -1.33 -29.70 -4.94
N TYR A 19 -0.61 -29.30 -5.99
CA TYR A 19 -0.95 -29.63 -7.38
C TYR A 19 -0.84 -31.12 -7.74
N SER A 20 -0.09 -31.91 -6.97
CA SER A 20 0.06 -33.37 -7.19
C SER A 20 -1.18 -34.21 -6.83
N ASN A 21 -2.18 -33.67 -6.11
CA ASN A 21 -3.39 -34.42 -5.75
C ASN A 21 -4.67 -33.74 -6.29
N ARG A 22 -4.87 -33.85 -7.62
CA ARG A 22 -5.86 -33.07 -8.39
C ARG A 22 -7.33 -33.30 -8.03
N ALA A 23 -7.69 -34.41 -7.39
CA ALA A 23 -9.09 -34.81 -7.24
C ALA A 23 -9.90 -33.92 -6.28
N GLU A 24 -9.25 -33.17 -5.38
CA GLU A 24 -9.90 -32.34 -4.36
C GLU A 24 -9.22 -30.97 -4.15
N LEU A 25 -8.63 -30.40 -5.21
CA LEU A 25 -7.97 -29.10 -5.10
C LEU A 25 -8.98 -28.00 -4.70
N PRO A 26 -8.76 -27.27 -3.60
CA PRO A 26 -9.56 -26.10 -3.29
C PRO A 26 -9.57 -25.10 -4.44
N LYS A 27 -10.73 -24.48 -4.69
CA LYS A 27 -10.94 -23.59 -5.86
C LYS A 27 -10.11 -22.31 -5.82
N ASP A 28 -9.43 -22.01 -4.72
CA ASP A 28 -8.54 -20.86 -4.54
C ASP A 28 -7.05 -21.19 -4.72
N VAL A 29 -6.69 -22.47 -4.93
CA VAL A 29 -5.27 -22.86 -5.08
C VAL A 29 -4.62 -22.16 -6.26
N ALA A 30 -5.29 -22.11 -7.41
CA ALA A 30 -4.77 -21.42 -8.59
C ALA A 30 -4.50 -19.92 -8.31
N PHE A 31 -5.33 -19.26 -7.50
CA PHE A 31 -5.10 -17.88 -7.10
C PHE A 31 -3.80 -17.74 -6.28
N PHE A 32 -3.59 -18.60 -5.28
CA PHE A 32 -2.39 -18.53 -4.44
C PHE A 32 -1.12 -18.94 -5.18
N VAL A 33 -1.20 -19.81 -6.18
CA VAL A 33 -0.09 -20.05 -7.11
C VAL A 33 0.21 -18.81 -7.93
N GLY A 34 -0.81 -18.15 -8.47
CA GLY A 34 -0.66 -16.86 -9.15
C GLY A 34 0.05 -15.83 -8.26
N LYS A 35 -0.36 -15.69 -6.99
CA LYS A 35 0.31 -14.81 -6.01
C LYS A 35 1.78 -15.17 -5.82
N ALA A 36 2.14 -16.46 -5.76
CA ALA A 36 3.52 -16.87 -5.59
C ALA A 36 4.40 -16.51 -6.79
N TYR A 37 3.91 -16.69 -8.03
CA TYR A 37 4.62 -16.22 -9.22
C TYR A 37 4.73 -14.69 -9.24
N HIS A 38 3.65 -14.00 -8.87
CA HIS A 38 3.58 -12.54 -8.85
C HIS A 38 4.64 -11.91 -7.92
N ILE A 39 4.75 -12.38 -6.67
CA ILE A 39 5.75 -11.87 -5.71
C ILE A 39 7.20 -12.23 -6.05
N ASN A 40 7.40 -13.09 -7.05
CA ASN A 40 8.69 -13.49 -7.61
C ASN A 40 8.94 -12.85 -8.99
N TYR A 41 8.19 -11.81 -9.36
CA TYR A 41 8.36 -11.07 -10.63
C TYR A 41 8.07 -11.90 -11.89
N LEU A 42 7.49 -13.10 -11.74
CA LEU A 42 7.12 -13.98 -12.84
C LEU A 42 5.68 -13.66 -13.29
N PHE A 43 5.48 -12.46 -13.82
CA PHE A 43 4.14 -11.90 -14.07
C PHE A 43 3.32 -12.67 -15.12
N ASP A 44 3.95 -13.24 -16.15
CA ASP A 44 3.22 -13.99 -17.18
C ASP A 44 2.65 -15.29 -16.63
N GLU A 45 3.44 -16.01 -15.83
CA GLU A 45 2.97 -17.20 -15.11
C GLU A 45 1.87 -16.84 -14.10
N ALA A 46 2.04 -15.74 -13.36
CA ALA A 46 1.03 -15.25 -12.44
C ALA A 46 -0.32 -14.99 -13.15
N ILE A 47 -0.29 -14.26 -14.27
CA ILE A 47 -1.48 -13.96 -15.09
C ILE A 47 -2.14 -15.26 -15.57
N ARG A 48 -1.35 -16.26 -16.00
CA ARG A 48 -1.90 -17.57 -16.41
C ARG A 48 -2.70 -18.21 -15.29
N PHE A 49 -2.13 -18.29 -14.08
CA PHE A 49 -2.80 -18.91 -12.93
C PHE A 49 -4.00 -18.10 -12.42
N TYR A 50 -3.94 -16.76 -12.46
CA TYR A 50 -5.10 -15.93 -12.14
C TYR A 50 -6.24 -16.11 -13.14
N ASN A 51 -5.93 -16.23 -14.44
CA ASN A 51 -6.95 -16.53 -15.45
C ASN A 51 -7.55 -17.92 -15.28
N GLN A 52 -6.74 -18.93 -14.91
CA GLN A 52 -7.25 -20.25 -14.54
C GLN A 52 -8.23 -20.14 -13.36
N PHE A 53 -7.84 -19.44 -12.29
CA PHE A 53 -8.71 -19.21 -11.14
C PHE A 53 -10.04 -18.53 -11.53
N LYS A 54 -10.02 -17.55 -12.45
CA LYS A 54 -11.24 -16.90 -12.95
C LYS A 54 -12.19 -17.85 -13.69
N GLN A 55 -11.67 -18.90 -14.31
CA GLN A 55 -12.48 -19.89 -15.02
C GLN A 55 -13.13 -20.89 -14.06
N GLU A 56 -12.44 -21.23 -12.97
CA GLU A 56 -12.84 -22.33 -12.06
C GLU A 56 -13.60 -21.86 -10.81
N ALA A 57 -13.33 -20.64 -10.32
CA ALA A 57 -13.85 -20.15 -9.06
C ALA A 57 -15.19 -19.41 -9.22
N PRO A 58 -16.10 -19.47 -8.23
CA PRO A 58 -17.32 -18.65 -8.24
C PRO A 58 -17.02 -17.15 -8.27
N GLY A 59 -17.86 -16.36 -8.95
CA GLY A 59 -17.69 -14.91 -9.05
C GLY A 59 -17.62 -14.18 -7.70
N SER A 60 -18.28 -14.70 -6.66
CA SER A 60 -18.17 -14.17 -5.29
C SER A 60 -16.76 -14.32 -4.71
N MET A 61 -16.09 -15.44 -4.99
CA MET A 61 -14.70 -15.68 -4.60
C MET A 61 -13.74 -14.83 -5.43
N GLN A 62 -14.00 -14.68 -6.73
CA GLN A 62 -13.22 -13.80 -7.61
C GLN A 62 -13.22 -12.35 -7.13
N LYS A 63 -14.40 -11.84 -6.74
CA LYS A 63 -14.55 -10.50 -6.14
C LYS A 63 -13.84 -10.41 -4.80
N LYS A 64 -14.04 -11.41 -3.91
CA LYS A 64 -13.43 -11.44 -2.58
C LYS A 64 -11.90 -11.44 -2.63
N LEU A 65 -11.31 -12.21 -3.55
CA LEU A 65 -9.87 -12.30 -3.74
C LEU A 65 -9.31 -11.24 -4.71
N GLN A 66 -10.18 -10.42 -5.29
CA GLN A 66 -9.83 -9.30 -6.18
C GLN A 66 -8.90 -9.72 -7.33
N VAL A 67 -9.15 -10.86 -7.96
CA VAL A 67 -8.25 -11.42 -8.99
C VAL A 67 -8.02 -10.45 -10.17
N ASP A 68 -9.03 -9.68 -10.57
CA ASP A 68 -8.89 -8.70 -11.64
C ASP A 68 -7.88 -7.59 -11.28
N ARG A 69 -7.80 -7.21 -10.00
CA ARG A 69 -6.79 -6.26 -9.50
C ARG A 69 -5.40 -6.87 -9.61
N GLU A 70 -5.24 -8.13 -9.21
CA GLU A 70 -3.94 -8.82 -9.25
C GLU A 70 -3.41 -9.01 -10.69
N ILE A 71 -4.30 -9.29 -11.65
CA ILE A 71 -3.96 -9.33 -13.09
C ILE A 71 -3.51 -7.96 -13.57
N ARG A 72 -4.25 -6.89 -13.23
CA ARG A 72 -3.84 -5.50 -13.58
C ARG A 72 -2.49 -5.15 -12.97
N ALA A 73 -2.25 -5.52 -11.72
CA ALA A 73 -1.00 -5.29 -11.02
C ALA A 73 0.19 -6.03 -11.69
N CYS A 74 -0.02 -7.25 -12.19
CA CYS A 74 1.00 -7.93 -13.02
C CYS A 74 1.31 -7.14 -14.29
N GLY A 75 0.29 -6.63 -14.98
CA GLY A 75 0.48 -5.76 -16.15
C GLY A 75 1.24 -4.47 -15.83
N ASN A 76 0.98 -3.86 -14.67
CA ASN A 76 1.72 -2.70 -14.17
C ASN A 76 3.18 -3.06 -13.90
N GLY A 77 3.44 -4.16 -13.19
CA GLY A 77 4.80 -4.64 -12.88
C GLY A 77 5.64 -4.89 -14.13
N LYS A 78 5.04 -5.50 -15.17
CA LYS A 78 5.71 -5.68 -16.48
C LYS A 78 6.16 -4.35 -17.10
N ARG A 79 5.35 -3.30 -16.99
CA ARG A 79 5.70 -1.95 -17.50
C ARG A 79 6.76 -1.28 -16.65
N LEU A 80 6.61 -1.32 -15.32
CA LEU A 80 7.50 -0.67 -14.37
C LEU A 80 8.91 -1.29 -14.33
N LEU A 81 9.05 -2.56 -14.73
CA LEU A 81 10.37 -3.20 -14.88
C LEU A 81 10.98 -3.06 -16.28
N SER A 82 10.32 -2.38 -17.22
CA SER A 82 10.94 -2.07 -18.51
C SER A 82 12.03 -1.01 -18.39
N THR A 83 12.05 -0.25 -17.29
CA THR A 83 13.02 0.78 -16.93
C THR A 83 13.71 0.40 -15.62
N ILE A 84 14.89 -0.24 -15.68
CA ILE A 84 15.66 -0.59 -14.48
C ILE A 84 16.57 0.59 -14.13
N THR A 85 16.33 1.20 -12.96
CA THR A 85 17.27 2.13 -12.32
C THR A 85 18.16 1.35 -11.35
N ASP A 86 19.45 1.67 -11.31
CA ASP A 86 20.39 1.01 -10.40
C ASP A 86 20.12 1.42 -8.94
N LEU A 87 20.14 0.46 -8.00
CA LEU A 87 19.91 0.71 -6.57
C LEU A 87 21.22 0.54 -5.81
N GLU A 88 21.64 1.59 -5.11
CA GLU A 88 22.69 1.45 -4.09
C GLU A 88 22.06 1.38 -2.69
N VAL A 89 22.25 0.25 -2.01
CA VAL A 89 21.82 0.10 -0.61
C VAL A 89 22.88 0.71 0.30
N LEU A 90 22.63 1.94 0.77
CA LEU A 90 23.56 2.64 1.66
C LEU A 90 23.64 2.03 3.07
N ASN A 91 22.49 1.57 3.61
CA ASN A 91 22.42 0.99 4.96
C ASN A 91 21.17 0.10 5.13
N LYS A 92 21.24 -0.88 6.03
CA LYS A 92 20.12 -1.76 6.41
C LYS A 92 20.04 -1.88 7.94
N LYS A 93 18.84 -1.65 8.49
CA LYS A 93 18.56 -1.80 9.92
C LYS A 93 17.33 -2.68 10.14
N GLN A 94 17.36 -3.52 11.18
CA GLN A 94 16.21 -4.30 11.61
C GLN A 94 15.54 -3.59 12.81
N LEU A 95 14.23 -3.44 12.76
CA LEU A 95 13.45 -2.66 13.73
C LEU A 95 12.23 -3.44 14.20
N ASN A 96 11.73 -3.09 15.38
CA ASN A 96 10.45 -3.58 15.88
C ASN A 96 9.31 -2.87 15.15
N GLU A 97 8.30 -3.62 14.70
CA GLU A 97 7.08 -3.09 14.07
C GLU A 97 6.35 -2.05 14.95
N ALA A 98 6.44 -2.15 16.27
CA ALA A 98 5.79 -1.18 17.17
C ALA A 98 6.47 0.20 17.18
N ASP A 99 7.77 0.27 16.82
CA ASP A 99 8.62 1.44 17.05
C ASP A 99 9.42 1.87 15.82
N TYR A 100 9.23 1.24 14.65
CA TYR A 100 10.03 1.48 13.45
C TYR A 100 10.05 2.96 13.06
N PHE A 101 8.92 3.67 13.21
CA PHE A 101 8.80 5.07 12.84
C PHE A 101 9.75 5.99 13.63
N ARG A 102 10.25 5.55 14.79
CA ARG A 102 11.20 6.32 15.61
C ARG A 102 12.62 6.32 15.04
N SER A 103 12.93 5.44 14.08
CA SER A 103 14.25 5.43 13.45
C SER A 103 14.40 6.44 12.31
N TYR A 104 13.30 7.06 11.86
CA TYR A 104 13.35 8.02 10.76
C TYR A 104 14.00 9.33 11.21
N ASP A 105 15.10 9.68 10.57
CA ASP A 105 15.67 11.02 10.69
C ASP A 105 14.92 11.99 9.76
N LEU A 106 14.02 12.76 10.35
CA LEU A 106 13.24 13.78 9.66
C LEU A 106 13.81 15.19 9.88
N SER A 107 15.04 15.32 10.41
CA SER A 107 15.64 16.62 10.73
C SER A 107 15.72 17.56 9.51
N SER A 108 16.05 17.02 8.34
CA SER A 108 16.10 17.76 7.07
C SER A 108 14.72 18.20 6.57
N VAL A 109 13.67 17.47 6.95
CA VAL A 109 12.28 17.72 6.51
C VAL A 109 11.55 18.64 7.50
N GLY A 110 11.80 18.46 8.79
CA GLY A 110 11.19 19.22 9.89
C GLY A 110 9.80 18.75 10.31
N GLY A 111 9.18 17.78 9.64
CA GLY A 111 7.93 17.14 10.07
C GLY A 111 8.14 16.11 11.20
N LYS A 112 7.03 15.54 11.70
CA LYS A 112 7.06 14.54 12.78
C LYS A 112 6.13 13.37 12.49
N LEU A 113 6.62 12.15 12.66
CA LEU A 113 5.79 10.94 12.71
C LEU A 113 5.36 10.67 14.16
N LEU A 114 4.06 10.51 14.38
CA LEU A 114 3.49 10.29 15.70
C LEU A 114 2.54 9.09 15.69
N VAL A 115 2.36 8.46 16.84
CA VAL A 115 1.33 7.42 17.00
C VAL A 115 -0.05 8.04 16.82
N LYS A 116 -0.92 7.38 16.05
CA LYS A 116 -2.30 7.84 15.88
C LYS A 116 -3.09 7.68 17.18
N THR A 117 -3.44 8.81 17.78
CA THR A 117 -4.23 8.90 19.02
C THR A 117 -5.73 8.76 18.75
N ASP A 118 -6.53 8.48 19.78
CA ASP A 118 -7.96 8.16 19.65
C ASP A 118 -8.82 9.28 19.06
N ASN A 119 -8.41 10.54 19.20
CA ASN A 119 -9.07 11.70 18.56
C ASN A 119 -8.87 11.77 17.03
N PHE A 120 -7.99 10.93 16.47
CA PHE A 120 -7.83 10.74 15.03
C PHE A 120 -8.46 9.43 14.52
N LYS A 121 -9.06 8.63 15.41
CA LYS A 121 -9.67 7.33 15.05
C LYS A 121 -11.19 7.42 15.00
N THR A 122 -11.77 6.98 13.91
CA THR A 122 -13.21 6.73 13.83
C THR A 122 -13.60 5.48 14.63
N ASN A 123 -14.91 5.23 14.77
CA ASN A 123 -15.39 3.98 15.35
C ASN A 123 -14.95 2.75 14.54
N VAL A 124 -14.84 2.90 13.21
CA VAL A 124 -14.37 1.83 12.32
C VAL A 124 -12.89 1.55 12.57
N ASP A 125 -12.05 2.60 12.65
CA ASP A 125 -10.62 2.47 12.97
C ASP A 125 -10.40 1.70 14.28
N LYS A 126 -11.17 2.02 15.32
CA LYS A 126 -11.11 1.35 16.62
C LYS A 126 -11.50 -0.13 16.52
N LYS A 127 -12.60 -0.44 15.81
CA LYS A 127 -13.04 -1.83 15.58
C LYS A 127 -12.01 -2.65 14.80
N LYS A 128 -11.35 -2.03 13.83
CA LYS A 128 -10.25 -2.62 13.05
C LYS A 128 -8.92 -2.69 13.80
N LYS A 129 -8.87 -2.15 15.02
CA LYS A 129 -7.66 -2.06 15.86
C LYS A 129 -6.52 -1.36 15.13
N ASP A 130 -6.83 -0.26 14.44
CA ASP A 130 -5.87 0.52 13.68
C ASP A 130 -4.71 1.02 14.56
N LYS A 131 -3.49 0.75 14.10
CA LYS A 131 -2.21 1.10 14.72
C LYS A 131 -1.34 1.97 13.80
N SER A 132 -1.92 2.55 12.76
CA SER A 132 -1.25 3.47 11.85
C SER A 132 -0.63 4.67 12.61
N ILE A 133 0.28 5.33 11.94
CA ILE A 133 0.92 6.57 12.40
C ILE A 133 0.29 7.77 11.67
N LEU A 134 0.57 8.96 12.19
CA LEU A 134 0.23 10.23 11.55
C LEU A 134 1.50 11.03 11.28
N TYR A 135 1.42 11.91 10.29
CA TYR A 135 2.47 12.85 9.93
C TYR A 135 2.02 14.29 10.21
N SER A 136 2.72 14.96 11.12
CA SER A 136 2.58 16.40 11.35
C SER A 136 3.55 17.15 10.44
N THR A 137 3.06 18.17 9.73
CA THR A 137 3.90 19.07 8.94
C THR A 137 4.89 19.83 9.82
N LYS A 138 5.96 20.37 9.21
CA LYS A 138 6.95 21.22 9.88
C LYS A 138 6.32 22.44 10.57
N ALA A 139 5.34 23.07 9.92
CA ALA A 139 4.61 24.20 10.47
C ALA A 139 3.68 23.78 11.63
N GLY A 140 3.33 22.48 11.74
CA GLY A 140 2.44 21.96 12.78
C GLY A 140 0.99 22.41 12.61
N ASP A 141 0.65 22.97 11.46
CA ASP A 141 -0.65 23.46 11.04
C ASP A 141 -1.54 22.34 10.48
N ARG A 142 -0.94 21.27 9.95
CA ARG A 142 -1.65 20.12 9.40
C ARG A 142 -1.10 18.80 9.90
N VAL A 143 -2.01 17.85 10.11
CA VAL A 143 -1.70 16.46 10.42
C VAL A 143 -2.39 15.55 9.41
N TYR A 144 -1.60 14.75 8.72
CA TYR A 144 -2.03 13.76 7.73
C TYR A 144 -2.02 12.36 8.33
N PHE A 145 -3.00 11.54 7.96
CA PHE A 145 -3.15 10.17 8.49
C PHE A 145 -4.05 9.34 7.58
N SER A 146 -3.92 8.02 7.63
CA SER A 146 -4.87 7.11 6.99
C SER A 146 -6.01 6.75 7.94
N SER A 147 -7.20 6.49 7.41
CA SER A 147 -8.38 6.06 8.18
C SER A 147 -9.31 5.23 7.31
N TYR A 148 -10.02 4.30 7.92
CA TYR A 148 -11.14 3.61 7.28
C TYR A 148 -12.38 4.51 7.11
N GLY A 149 -12.36 5.75 7.62
CA GLY A 149 -13.50 6.66 7.56
C GLY A 149 -14.67 6.19 8.44
N GLU A 150 -15.87 6.70 8.14
CA GLU A 150 -17.09 6.39 8.90
C GLU A 150 -17.85 5.16 8.39
N ASN A 151 -17.50 4.65 7.20
CA ASN A 151 -18.10 3.46 6.61
C ASN A 151 -17.03 2.38 6.35
N THR A 152 -17.45 1.19 5.94
CA THR A 152 -16.53 0.08 5.63
C THR A 152 -16.53 -0.25 4.14
N LEU A 153 -16.97 0.68 3.29
CA LEU A 153 -17.18 0.41 1.87
C LEU A 153 -15.85 0.41 1.10
N ASN A 154 -14.91 1.28 1.50
CA ASN A 154 -13.60 1.41 0.89
C ASN A 154 -12.50 0.84 1.80
N GLY A 155 -11.28 0.78 1.26
CA GLY A 155 -10.07 0.58 2.05
C GLY A 155 -9.79 1.75 2.99
N ARG A 156 -8.53 1.92 3.38
CA ARG A 156 -8.10 3.14 4.08
C ARG A 156 -7.91 4.28 3.09
N ASP A 157 -8.43 5.44 3.43
CA ASP A 157 -8.19 6.68 2.71
C ASP A 157 -7.25 7.59 3.53
N ILE A 158 -6.52 8.47 2.85
CA ILE A 158 -5.73 9.53 3.46
C ILE A 158 -6.60 10.75 3.73
N TYR A 159 -6.54 11.21 4.97
CA TYR A 159 -7.17 12.43 5.46
C TYR A 159 -6.11 13.38 6.02
N TYR A 160 -6.51 14.63 6.20
CA TYR A 160 -5.79 15.58 7.05
C TYR A 160 -6.73 16.30 8.02
N LYS A 161 -6.17 16.84 9.10
CA LYS A 161 -6.81 17.83 9.95
C LYS A 161 -5.97 19.08 10.00
N GLU A 162 -6.63 20.23 10.00
CA GLU A 162 -5.99 21.53 10.19
C GLU A 162 -6.07 21.95 11.66
N ARG A 163 -5.03 22.61 12.14
CA ARG A 163 -5.02 23.25 13.45
C ARG A 163 -5.88 24.51 13.39
N ILE A 164 -6.85 24.60 14.29
CA ILE A 164 -7.77 25.72 14.42
C ILE A 164 -7.34 26.68 15.54
N ALA A 165 -7.96 27.86 15.60
CA ALA A 165 -7.78 28.80 16.70
C ALA A 165 -8.06 28.10 18.05
N GLY A 166 -7.17 28.28 19.02
CA GLY A 166 -7.18 27.54 20.29
C GLY A 166 -6.25 26.32 20.33
N GLY A 167 -5.61 25.97 19.21
CA GLY A 167 -4.55 24.95 19.16
C GLY A 167 -5.04 23.52 18.95
N GLU A 168 -6.36 23.29 18.92
CA GLU A 168 -6.97 22.00 18.58
C GLU A 168 -6.94 21.72 17.07
N PHE A 169 -7.28 20.49 16.67
CA PHE A 169 -7.42 20.09 15.28
C PHE A 169 -8.91 20.00 14.90
N GLY A 170 -9.26 20.54 13.74
CA GLY A 170 -10.62 20.55 13.21
C GLY A 170 -11.14 19.17 12.76
N LYS A 171 -12.20 19.19 11.94
CA LYS A 171 -12.77 17.98 11.34
C LYS A 171 -11.80 17.38 10.30
N PRO A 172 -11.78 16.04 10.14
CA PRO A 172 -10.98 15.41 9.10
C PRO A 172 -11.48 15.80 7.71
N VAL A 173 -10.54 16.08 6.81
CA VAL A 173 -10.79 16.40 5.41
C VAL A 173 -10.15 15.30 4.55
N LEU A 174 -10.91 14.73 3.64
CA LEU A 174 -10.42 13.72 2.69
C LEU A 174 -9.43 14.38 1.72
N VAL A 175 -8.26 13.78 1.53
CA VAL A 175 -7.29 14.30 0.57
C VAL A 175 -7.77 14.01 -0.86
N SER A 176 -7.94 15.05 -1.66
CA SER A 176 -8.41 14.93 -3.05
C SER A 176 -7.28 14.54 -4.01
N GLY A 177 -7.58 13.69 -4.99
CA GLY A 177 -6.68 13.33 -6.09
C GLY A 177 -5.80 12.09 -5.90
N ILE A 178 -5.62 11.60 -4.66
CA ILE A 178 -4.72 10.46 -4.36
C ILE A 178 -5.41 9.19 -3.86
N ASN A 179 -6.60 9.32 -3.28
CA ASN A 179 -7.36 8.19 -2.72
C ASN A 179 -8.03 7.36 -3.82
N THR A 180 -8.17 6.05 -3.57
CA THR A 180 -8.76 5.09 -4.52
C THR A 180 -9.81 4.22 -3.83
N GLU A 181 -10.34 3.22 -4.54
CA GLU A 181 -11.17 2.19 -3.91
C GLU A 181 -10.36 1.20 -3.03
N PHE A 182 -9.03 1.30 -3.06
CA PHE A 182 -8.11 0.43 -2.33
C PHE A 182 -7.56 1.12 -1.08
N ASP A 183 -6.49 0.58 -0.48
CA ASP A 183 -5.90 1.20 0.68
C ASP A 183 -4.78 2.18 0.29
N GLU A 184 -4.84 3.38 0.85
CA GLU A 184 -3.79 4.38 0.91
C GLU A 184 -3.30 4.56 2.37
N ASP A 185 -1.99 4.73 2.55
CA ASP A 185 -1.36 4.84 3.87
C ASP A 185 -0.07 5.67 3.86
N TYR A 186 0.46 5.96 5.05
CA TYR A 186 1.76 6.60 5.28
C TYR A 186 1.97 7.90 4.48
N PRO A 187 1.04 8.88 4.56
CA PRO A 187 1.22 10.17 3.90
C PRO A 187 2.39 10.93 4.51
N PHE A 188 3.19 11.54 3.65
CA PHE A 188 4.36 12.33 4.01
C PHE A 188 4.45 13.54 3.08
N ILE A 189 4.55 14.75 3.64
CA ILE A 189 4.66 16.00 2.87
C ILE A 189 6.07 16.54 2.97
N GLN A 190 6.66 16.91 1.84
CA GLN A 190 7.95 17.57 1.81
C GLN A 190 7.90 18.98 2.42
N PRO A 191 9.05 19.57 2.78
CA PRO A 191 9.10 20.90 3.39
C PRO A 191 8.56 22.02 2.51
N ASP A 192 8.50 21.77 1.19
CA ASP A 192 7.92 22.67 0.19
C ASP A 192 6.39 22.82 0.33
N GLY A 193 5.74 21.91 1.06
CA GLY A 193 4.27 21.82 1.15
C GLY A 193 3.58 21.42 -0.15
N GLN A 194 4.34 21.18 -1.22
CA GLN A 194 3.86 21.00 -2.59
C GLN A 194 4.07 19.58 -3.09
N THR A 195 4.87 18.76 -2.41
CA THR A 195 5.08 17.36 -2.77
C THR A 195 4.58 16.43 -1.67
N ILE A 196 3.69 15.49 -2.00
CA ILE A 196 3.28 14.38 -1.14
C ILE A 196 3.89 13.07 -1.62
N PHE A 197 4.35 12.27 -0.66
CA PHE A 197 4.63 10.86 -0.82
C PHE A 197 3.62 10.05 0.00
N PHE A 198 3.18 8.92 -0.53
CA PHE A 198 2.25 8.03 0.15
C PHE A 198 2.34 6.61 -0.39
N ALA A 199 1.92 5.64 0.39
CA ALA A 199 1.79 4.25 -0.03
C ALA A 199 0.36 4.00 -0.53
N SER A 200 0.19 3.32 -1.67
CA SER A 200 -1.14 2.94 -2.19
C SER A 200 -1.14 1.53 -2.78
N LYS A 201 -2.27 0.84 -2.59
CA LYS A 201 -2.63 -0.42 -3.26
C LYS A 201 -3.35 -0.21 -4.60
N GLY A 202 -3.68 1.03 -4.93
CA GLY A 202 -4.41 1.43 -6.13
C GLY A 202 -3.50 1.92 -7.25
N HIS A 203 -4.04 2.84 -8.06
CA HIS A 203 -3.36 3.45 -9.21
C HIS A 203 -2.75 2.40 -10.14
N ASN A 204 -1.50 2.60 -10.57
CA ASN A 204 -0.71 1.64 -11.33
C ASN A 204 0.23 0.80 -10.43
N SER A 205 -0.17 0.47 -9.20
CA SER A 205 0.64 -0.39 -8.32
C SER A 205 0.93 -1.74 -8.97
N MET A 206 2.14 -2.27 -8.73
CA MET A 206 2.55 -3.59 -9.21
C MET A 206 2.20 -4.74 -8.26
N GLY A 207 1.55 -4.49 -7.13
CA GLY A 207 1.13 -5.56 -6.22
C GLY A 207 0.60 -5.06 -4.87
N GLY A 208 1.45 -5.12 -3.85
CA GLY A 208 1.14 -4.72 -2.48
C GLY A 208 0.90 -3.21 -2.33
N TYR A 209 1.58 -2.61 -1.36
CA TYR A 209 1.69 -1.15 -1.31
C TYR A 209 2.89 -0.72 -2.15
N ASP A 210 2.65 0.19 -3.08
CA ASP A 210 3.67 0.92 -3.81
C ASP A 210 3.73 2.36 -3.30
N ILE A 211 4.90 2.98 -3.32
CA ILE A 211 5.12 4.39 -3.02
C ILE A 211 4.83 5.22 -4.26
N PHE A 212 4.03 6.26 -4.05
CA PHE A 212 3.63 7.24 -5.03
C PHE A 212 4.08 8.63 -4.59
N ARG A 213 4.35 9.48 -5.58
CA ARG A 213 4.53 10.91 -5.43
C ARG A 213 3.42 11.65 -6.15
N SER A 214 2.91 12.73 -5.56
CA SER A 214 2.04 13.67 -6.25
C SER A 214 2.43 15.11 -5.91
N ASP A 215 2.18 16.02 -6.85
CA ASP A 215 2.41 17.45 -6.72
C ASP A 215 1.08 18.16 -6.44
N PHE A 216 1.05 19.12 -5.51
CA PHE A 216 -0.13 19.90 -5.16
C PHE A 216 -0.40 20.94 -6.25
N ASN A 217 -1.64 20.97 -6.74
CA ASN A 217 -2.09 21.98 -7.70
C ASN A 217 -2.92 23.03 -6.98
N GLU A 218 -2.35 24.24 -6.83
CA GLU A 218 -3.02 25.36 -6.17
C GLU A 218 -4.30 25.81 -6.88
N ALA A 219 -4.34 25.73 -8.21
CA ALA A 219 -5.50 26.17 -8.99
C ALA A 219 -6.72 25.26 -8.79
N THR A 220 -6.50 23.96 -8.62
CA THR A 220 -7.58 22.98 -8.39
C THR A 220 -7.77 22.62 -6.92
N GLN A 221 -6.88 23.10 -6.03
CA GLN A 221 -6.82 22.72 -4.62
C GLN A 221 -6.81 21.20 -4.43
N SER A 222 -6.06 20.50 -5.29
CA SER A 222 -5.99 19.05 -5.30
C SER A 222 -4.60 18.54 -5.64
N TRP A 223 -4.29 17.33 -5.19
CA TRP A 223 -3.09 16.64 -5.65
C TRP A 223 -3.28 16.18 -7.10
N SER A 224 -2.21 16.29 -7.88
CA SER A 224 -2.15 15.83 -9.27
C SER A 224 -2.17 14.30 -9.37
N THR A 225 -2.22 13.78 -10.60
CA THR A 225 -2.17 12.34 -10.85
C THR A 225 -0.93 11.70 -10.20
N PRO A 226 -1.09 10.74 -9.29
CA PRO A 226 0.04 10.10 -8.61
C PRO A 226 0.99 9.40 -9.58
N LYS A 227 2.29 9.62 -9.38
CA LYS A 227 3.38 8.97 -10.11
C LYS A 227 3.99 7.89 -9.22
N ASN A 228 3.96 6.65 -9.70
CA ASN A 228 4.65 5.53 -9.04
C ASN A 228 6.16 5.77 -9.09
N LEU A 229 6.88 5.54 -7.99
CA LEU A 229 8.34 5.74 -7.93
C LEU A 229 9.17 4.62 -8.58
N GLU A 230 8.50 3.73 -9.30
CA GLU A 230 9.07 2.64 -10.10
C GLU A 230 9.93 1.66 -9.29
N PHE A 231 10.51 0.69 -9.98
CA PHE A 231 11.57 -0.14 -9.43
C PHE A 231 12.86 0.68 -9.41
N PRO A 232 13.72 0.57 -8.38
CA PRO A 232 13.76 -0.41 -7.28
C PRO A 232 12.99 -0.02 -6.01
N ILE A 233 12.36 1.17 -5.97
CA ILE A 233 11.67 1.66 -4.78
C ILE A 233 10.41 0.84 -4.49
N ASN A 234 9.71 0.41 -5.55
CA ASN A 234 8.52 -0.42 -5.47
C ASN A 234 8.81 -1.88 -5.87
N SER A 235 8.11 -2.81 -5.21
CA SER A 235 8.19 -4.23 -5.53
C SER A 235 6.80 -4.87 -5.52
N PRO A 236 6.63 -6.06 -6.12
CA PRO A 236 5.39 -6.82 -6.06
C PRO A 236 4.96 -7.20 -4.63
N MET A 237 5.90 -7.21 -3.68
CA MET A 237 5.63 -7.44 -2.26
C MET A 237 5.42 -6.10 -1.53
N MET A 238 4.75 -6.13 -0.38
CA MET A 238 4.62 -4.94 0.47
C MET A 238 5.99 -4.34 0.78
N ILE A 239 6.19 -3.09 0.38
CA ILE A 239 7.32 -2.29 0.83
C ILE A 239 6.80 -1.35 1.92
N ILE A 240 7.37 -1.49 3.12
CA ILE A 240 7.46 -0.38 4.08
C ILE A 240 8.92 0.05 4.01
N CYS A 241 9.24 0.90 3.03
CA CYS A 241 10.48 1.66 2.97
C CYS A 241 10.10 3.06 2.51
N LEU A 242 9.74 3.89 3.48
CA LEU A 242 10.38 5.21 3.57
C LEU A 242 11.52 5.06 4.57
#